data_AF-A0A962UG91-F1
#
_entry.id   AF-A0A962UG91-F1
#
_cell.length_a   1.000
_cell.length_b   1.000
_cell.length_c   1.000
_cell.angle_alpha   90.00
_cell.angle_beta   90.00
_cell.angle_gamma   90.00
#
_symmetry.space_group_name_H-M   'P 1'
#
loop_
_entity.id
_entity.type
_entity.pdbx_description
1 polymer ?
#
loop_
_entity_poly.entity_id
_entity_poly.type
_entity_poly.pdbx_seq_one_letter_code
_entity_poly.pdbx_strand_id
1 'polypeptide(L)'
;MLIQDRIASLDDATAHRVLATFARAQANPAEATLTPELRQALREFATGPEVAAVPAGDGDLARAALLLLADDPQQQPILTALIEGPAPTKFGVLETTAVVTAVLLVLQTHVRFERDKDGRWLLKIEKKPTDNSLLKILVQKLLSFSPTK
;
A
#
# COMPACT_ATOMS: atom_id res chain seq x y z
N MET A 1 -16.02 9.89 14.21
CA MET A 1 -14.66 9.30 14.23
C MET A 1 -14.16 9.30 12.81
N LEU A 2 -12.95 9.81 12.56
CA LEU A 2 -12.40 9.84 11.21
C LEU A 2 -11.98 8.43 10.79
N ILE A 3 -12.06 8.11 9.49
CA ILE A 3 -11.70 6.78 9.00
C ILE A 3 -10.23 6.45 9.27
N GLN A 4 -9.35 7.46 9.29
CA GLN A 4 -7.93 7.34 9.61
C GLN A 4 -7.71 6.82 11.03
N ASP A 5 -8.46 7.33 12.03
CA ASP A 5 -8.38 6.86 13.42
C ASP A 5 -8.81 5.39 13.56
N ARG A 6 -9.78 4.98 12.73
CA ARG A 6 -10.27 3.61 12.69
C ARG A 6 -9.22 2.67 12.10
N ILE A 7 -8.59 3.09 11.00
CA ILE A 7 -7.49 2.33 10.36
C ILE A 7 -6.31 2.18 11.33
N ALA A 8 -5.97 3.24 12.07
CA ALA A 8 -4.88 3.22 13.04
C ALA A 8 -5.14 2.27 14.23
N SER A 9 -6.40 1.99 14.55
CA SER A 9 -6.81 1.11 15.65
C SER A 9 -7.14 -0.32 15.22
N LEU A 10 -7.02 -0.66 13.93
CA LEU A 10 -7.21 -2.03 13.46
C LEU A 10 -6.11 -2.95 14.00
N ASP A 11 -6.51 -4.14 14.44
CA ASP A 11 -5.56 -5.24 14.61
C ASP A 11 -4.97 -5.66 13.26
N ASP A 12 -3.80 -6.30 13.32
CA ASP A 12 -3.03 -6.64 12.12
C ASP A 12 -3.81 -7.59 11.19
N ALA A 13 -4.57 -8.54 11.76
CA ALA A 13 -5.37 -9.49 11.00
C ALA A 13 -6.49 -8.80 10.20
N THR A 14 -7.15 -7.82 10.81
CA THR A 14 -8.21 -7.03 10.18
C THR A 14 -7.61 -6.09 9.13
N ALA A 15 -6.48 -5.44 9.42
CA ALA A 15 -5.79 -4.60 8.43
C ALA A 15 -5.40 -5.39 7.18
N HIS A 16 -4.85 -6.60 7.34
CA HIS A 16 -4.53 -7.51 6.23
C HIS A 16 -5.77 -7.90 5.44
N ARG A 17 -6.83 -8.30 6.14
CA ARG A 17 -8.09 -8.71 5.52
C ARG A 17 -8.67 -7.62 4.64
N VAL A 18 -8.74 -6.39 5.15
CA VAL A 18 -9.28 -5.23 4.43
C VAL A 18 -8.41 -4.94 3.21
N LEU A 19 -7.09 -4.88 3.37
CA LEU A 19 -6.15 -4.64 2.27
C LEU A 19 -6.24 -5.72 1.18
N ALA A 20 -6.30 -7.00 1.56
CA ALA A 20 -6.41 -8.11 0.63
C ALA A 20 -7.74 -8.10 -0.14
N THR A 21 -8.83 -7.77 0.54
CA THR A 21 -10.15 -7.64 -0.10
C THR A 21 -10.16 -6.52 -1.12
N PHE A 22 -9.57 -5.37 -0.77
CA PHE A 22 -9.40 -4.25 -1.68
C PHE A 22 -8.55 -4.62 -2.90
N ALA A 23 -7.37 -5.19 -2.68
CA ALA A 23 -6.46 -5.58 -3.75
C ALA A 23 -7.10 -6.58 -4.72
N ARG A 24 -7.87 -7.55 -4.21
CA ARG A 24 -8.61 -8.51 -5.02
C ARG A 24 -9.71 -7.86 -5.86
N ALA A 25 -10.39 -6.86 -5.31
CA ALA A 25 -11.44 -6.13 -6.02
C ALA A 25 -10.88 -5.28 -7.18
N GLN A 26 -9.60 -4.89 -7.13
CA GLN A 26 -9.01 -4.02 -8.14
C GLN A 26 -8.74 -4.67 -9.51
N ALA A 27 -9.08 -5.96 -9.68
CA ALA A 27 -9.23 -6.70 -10.95
C ALA A 27 -8.14 -6.53 -12.02
N ASN A 28 -6.95 -6.04 -11.65
CA ASN A 28 -5.80 -5.94 -12.55
C ASN A 28 -4.64 -6.77 -11.98
N PRO A 29 -4.61 -8.10 -12.26
CA PRO A 29 -3.56 -8.99 -11.81
C PRO A 29 -2.22 -8.79 -12.55
N ALA A 30 -2.15 -7.84 -13.49
CA ALA A 30 -0.93 -7.54 -14.21
C ALA A 30 0.10 -6.88 -13.27
N GLU A 31 1.14 -7.64 -12.91
CA GLU A 31 2.49 -7.13 -12.66
C GLU A 31 2.78 -6.37 -11.34
N ALA A 32 1.95 -6.48 -10.30
CA ALA A 32 2.32 -5.97 -8.97
C ALA A 32 3.33 -6.91 -8.26
N THR A 33 4.52 -7.05 -8.86
CA THR A 33 5.70 -7.71 -8.28
C THR A 33 6.76 -6.66 -7.99
N LEU A 34 7.37 -6.72 -6.81
CA LEU A 34 8.45 -5.80 -6.44
C LEU A 34 9.76 -6.22 -7.12
N THR A 35 9.94 -5.85 -8.39
CA THR A 35 11.19 -6.14 -9.13
C THR A 35 12.34 -5.28 -8.58
N PRO A 36 13.62 -5.67 -8.80
CA PRO A 36 14.77 -4.87 -8.38
C PRO A 36 14.74 -3.43 -8.92
N GLU A 37 14.28 -3.24 -10.15
CA GLU A 37 14.23 -1.95 -10.82
C GLU A 37 13.10 -1.07 -10.27
N LEU A 38 11.94 -1.66 -9.97
CA LEU A 38 10.86 -0.96 -9.27
C LEU A 38 11.28 -0.56 -7.85
N ARG A 39 12.00 -1.45 -7.16
CA ARG A 39 12.58 -1.17 -5.83
C ARG A 39 13.55 0.01 -5.89
N GLN A 40 14.35 0.11 -6.95
CA GLN A 40 15.25 1.24 -7.14
C GLN A 40 14.47 2.55 -7.35
N ALA A 41 13.46 2.57 -8.22
CA ALA A 41 12.65 3.77 -8.43
C ALA A 41 11.89 4.22 -7.18
N LEU A 42 11.40 3.26 -6.37
CA LEU A 42 10.82 3.53 -5.06
C LEU A 42 11.83 4.18 -4.11
N ARG A 43 13.10 3.75 -4.11
CA ARG A 43 14.17 4.40 -3.31
C ARG A 43 14.45 5.81 -3.77
N GLU A 44 14.56 6.04 -5.07
CA GLU A 44 14.77 7.37 -5.66
C GLU A 44 13.58 8.31 -5.39
N PHE A 45 12.37 7.77 -5.34
CA PHE A 45 11.20 8.54 -4.91
C PHE A 45 11.24 8.88 -3.40
N ALA A 46 11.78 7.97 -2.59
CA ALA A 46 11.84 8.08 -1.14
C ALA A 46 13.06 8.86 -0.59
N THR A 47 14.00 9.33 -1.43
CA THR A 47 15.14 10.16 -1.01
C THR A 47 14.67 11.53 -0.50
N GLY A 48 14.24 11.54 0.76
CA GLY A 48 14.13 12.68 1.67
C GLY A 48 14.78 12.31 3.00
N PRO A 49 14.85 13.21 4.00
CA PRO A 49 15.49 12.91 5.28
C PRO A 49 14.92 11.61 5.83
N GLU A 50 15.82 10.66 6.03
CA GLU A 50 15.56 9.28 6.42
C GLU A 50 14.84 9.29 7.76
N VAL A 51 13.51 9.27 7.72
CA VAL A 51 12.72 8.87 8.88
C VAL A 51 13.11 7.42 9.07
N ALA A 52 13.89 7.16 10.12
CA ALA A 52 14.42 5.85 10.44
C ALA A 52 13.36 4.79 10.16
N ALA A 53 13.69 3.89 9.23
CA ALA A 53 12.86 2.78 8.83
C ALA A 53 12.54 1.92 10.06
N VAL A 54 11.44 2.23 10.75
CA VAL A 54 10.92 1.36 11.79
C VAL A 54 10.53 0.06 11.07
N PRO A 55 11.08 -1.10 11.45
CA PRO A 55 10.72 -2.38 10.84
C PRO A 55 9.21 -2.52 10.97
N ALA A 56 8.52 -2.42 9.83
CA ALA A 56 7.08 -2.53 9.77
C ALA A 56 6.76 -4.01 9.66
N GLY A 57 6.09 -4.57 10.67
CA GLY A 57 5.43 -5.85 10.50
C GLY A 57 4.37 -5.73 9.39
N ASP A 58 3.93 -6.87 8.86
CA ASP A 58 2.93 -6.92 7.79
C ASP A 58 1.71 -6.03 8.11
N GLY A 59 1.30 -5.96 9.39
CA GLY A 59 0.15 -5.15 9.86
C GLY A 59 0.37 -3.64 9.80
N ASP A 60 1.57 -3.17 10.13
CA ASP A 60 1.94 -1.75 10.00
C ASP A 60 2.00 -1.33 8.53
N LEU A 61 2.48 -2.23 7.66
CA LEU A 61 2.51 -2.00 6.22
C LEU A 61 1.08 -1.94 5.66
N ALA A 62 0.20 -2.84 6.10
CA ALA A 62 -1.19 -2.83 5.68
C ALA A 62 -1.93 -1.58 6.17
N ARG A 63 -1.78 -1.18 7.43
CA ARG A 63 -2.37 0.07 7.95
C ARG A 63 -1.88 1.29 7.17
N ALA A 64 -0.59 1.36 6.85
CA ALA A 64 -0.05 2.45 6.03
C ALA A 64 -0.65 2.50 4.62
N ALA A 65 -0.87 1.34 3.97
CA ALA A 65 -1.53 1.29 2.67
C ALA A 65 -2.99 1.74 2.75
N LEU A 66 -3.72 1.30 3.79
CA LEU A 66 -5.11 1.72 4.01
C LEU A 66 -5.22 3.21 4.31
N LEU A 67 -4.27 3.80 5.04
CA LEU A 67 -4.23 5.24 5.30
C LEU A 67 -4.02 6.03 4.00
N LEU A 68 -3.15 5.56 3.11
CA LEU A 68 -2.96 6.18 1.80
C LEU A 68 -4.25 6.10 0.96
N LEU A 69 -4.93 4.96 0.96
CA LEU A 69 -6.23 4.84 0.29
C LEU A 69 -7.27 5.78 0.89
N ALA A 70 -7.32 5.90 2.22
CA ALA A 70 -8.29 6.75 2.92
C ALA A 70 -8.09 8.25 2.67
N ASP A 71 -6.90 8.63 2.20
CA ASP A 71 -6.61 9.99 1.75
C ASP A 71 -7.40 10.36 0.47
N ASP A 72 -7.76 9.37 -0.35
CA ASP A 72 -8.68 9.54 -1.47
C ASP A 72 -10.15 9.47 -1.00
N PRO A 73 -10.92 10.58 -1.10
CA PRO A 73 -12.32 10.62 -0.67
C PRO A 73 -13.21 9.58 -1.38
N GLN A 74 -12.84 9.13 -2.59
CA GLN A 74 -13.59 8.12 -3.32
C GLN A 74 -13.45 6.71 -2.71
N GLN A 75 -12.34 6.44 -2.00
CA GLN A 75 -12.07 5.14 -1.38
C GLN A 75 -12.62 5.06 0.06
N GLN A 76 -12.80 6.19 0.74
CA GLN A 76 -13.33 6.23 2.10
C GLN A 76 -14.63 5.43 2.32
N PRO A 77 -15.67 5.53 1.45
CA PRO A 77 -16.89 4.72 1.63
C PRO A 77 -16.63 3.22 1.45
N ILE A 78 -15.76 2.83 0.52
CA ILE A 78 -15.39 1.43 0.27
C ILE A 78 -14.64 0.88 1.48
N LEU A 79 -13.64 1.60 1.97
CA LEU A 79 -12.86 1.22 3.15
C LEU A 79 -13.73 1.13 4.41
N THR A 80 -14.65 2.07 4.59
CA THR A 80 -15.61 2.04 5.72
C THR A 80 -16.45 0.78 5.66
N ALA A 81 -17.01 0.44 4.49
CA ALA A 81 -17.79 -0.77 4.29
C ALA A 81 -16.98 -2.05 4.51
N LEU A 82 -15.68 -2.08 4.15
CA LEU A 82 -14.81 -3.24 4.38
C LEU A 82 -14.40 -3.40 5.86
N ILE A 83 -14.28 -2.30 6.59
CA ILE A 83 -13.98 -2.30 8.03
C ILE A 83 -15.21 -2.72 8.84
N GLU A 84 -16.38 -2.18 8.51
CA GLU A 84 -17.65 -2.44 9.21
C GLU A 84 -18.35 -3.72 8.77
N GLY A 85 -18.09 -4.14 7.53
CA GLY A 85 -18.72 -5.30 6.93
C GLY A 85 -18.33 -6.61 7.63
N PRO A 86 -19.21 -7.63 7.55
CA PRO A 86 -18.91 -8.94 8.11
C PRO A 86 -17.64 -9.50 7.48
N ALA A 87 -16.75 -10.05 8.31
CA ALA A 87 -15.54 -10.72 7.84
C ALA A 87 -15.91 -11.82 6.84
N PRO A 88 -15.39 -11.78 5.59
CA PRO A 88 -15.64 -12.87 4.67
C PRO A 88 -15.13 -14.20 5.24
N THR A 89 -15.92 -15.27 5.04
CA THR A 89 -15.82 -16.55 5.77
C THR A 89 -14.55 -17.34 5.48
N LYS A 90 -13.74 -16.93 4.49
CA LYS A 90 -12.51 -17.61 4.07
C LYS A 90 -11.44 -16.59 3.68
N PHE A 91 -10.64 -16.16 4.66
CA PHE A 91 -9.28 -15.68 4.39
C PHE A 91 -8.32 -16.73 4.90
N GLY A 92 -7.55 -17.31 3.99
CA GLY A 92 -6.32 -17.99 4.40
C GLY A 92 -5.34 -16.95 4.95
N VAL A 93 -4.36 -17.40 5.72
CA VAL A 93 -3.20 -16.59 6.11
C VAL A 93 -2.64 -15.94 4.84
N LEU A 94 -2.57 -14.60 4.79
CA LEU A 94 -1.91 -13.95 3.68
C LEU A 94 -0.41 -14.23 3.80
N GLU A 95 0.15 -14.82 2.75
CA GLU A 95 1.60 -14.88 2.61
C GLU A 95 2.14 -13.45 2.48
N THR A 96 3.31 -13.20 3.05
CA THR A 96 4.05 -11.92 3.01
C THR A 96 4.16 -11.34 1.59
N THR A 97 4.28 -12.20 0.58
CA THR A 97 4.25 -11.86 -0.86
C THR A 97 2.92 -11.24 -1.30
N ALA A 98 1.79 -11.76 -0.82
CA ALA A 98 0.47 -11.23 -1.12
C ALA A 98 0.24 -9.84 -0.49
N VAL A 99 0.83 -9.56 0.68
CA VAL A 99 0.80 -8.22 1.30
C VAL A 99 1.58 -7.22 0.44
N VAL A 100 2.78 -7.58 -0.02
CA VAL A 100 3.58 -6.72 -0.91
C VAL A 100 2.84 -6.42 -2.21
N THR A 101 2.25 -7.43 -2.85
CA THR A 101 1.45 -7.24 -4.06
C THR A 101 0.26 -6.33 -3.81
N ALA A 102 -0.45 -6.50 -2.69
CA ALA A 102 -1.58 -5.65 -2.35
C ALA A 102 -1.16 -4.18 -2.12
N VAL A 103 -0.03 -3.94 -1.45
CA VAL A 103 0.53 -2.60 -1.26
C VAL A 103 0.93 -1.97 -2.59
N LEU A 104 1.53 -2.73 -3.49
CA LEU A 104 1.89 -2.25 -4.83
C LEU A 104 0.65 -1.85 -5.64
N LEU A 105 -0.44 -2.62 -5.56
CA LEU A 105 -1.71 -2.26 -6.19
C LEU A 105 -2.29 -0.97 -5.62
N VAL A 106 -2.19 -0.77 -4.30
CA VAL A 106 -2.55 0.50 -3.66
C VAL A 106 -1.68 1.64 -4.17
N LEU A 107 -0.36 1.46 -4.28
CA LEU A 107 0.50 2.49 -4.87
C LEU A 107 0.05 2.84 -6.29
N GLN A 108 -0.28 1.85 -7.11
CA GLN A 108 -0.77 2.06 -8.49
C GLN A 108 -2.08 2.87 -8.57
N THR A 109 -2.89 2.96 -7.51
CA THR A 109 -4.10 3.83 -7.54
C THR A 109 -3.78 5.31 -7.36
N HIS A 110 -2.59 5.64 -6.86
CA HIS A 110 -2.16 7.01 -6.58
C HIS A 110 -1.02 7.47 -7.49
N VAL A 111 -0.16 6.53 -7.90
CA VAL A 111 1.00 6.78 -8.77
C VAL A 111 0.96 5.89 -10.00
N ARG A 112 1.38 6.44 -11.14
CA ARG A 112 1.68 5.69 -12.34
C ARG A 112 3.15 5.29 -12.34
N PHE A 113 3.41 4.02 -12.60
CA PHE A 113 4.73 3.54 -12.95
C PHE A 113 4.95 3.72 -14.45
N GLU A 114 5.90 4.57 -14.83
CA GLU A 114 6.29 4.76 -16.22
C GLU A 114 7.76 4.42 -16.41
N ARG A 115 8.15 4.03 -17.63
CA ARG A 115 9.57 4.01 -18.01
C ARG A 115 9.92 5.29 -18.76
N ASP A 116 11.01 5.95 -18.40
CA ASP A 116 11.56 7.02 -19.24
C ASP A 116 12.20 6.49 -20.51
N LYS A 117 12.65 7.44 -21.33
CA LYS A 117 13.39 7.25 -22.58
C LYS A 117 14.70 6.48 -22.36
N ASP A 118 15.23 6.48 -21.14
CA ASP A 118 16.46 5.80 -20.74
C ASP A 118 16.18 4.40 -20.14
N GLY A 119 14.91 3.97 -20.11
CA GLY A 119 14.48 2.68 -19.59
C GLY A 119 14.36 2.61 -18.06
N ARG A 120 14.49 3.74 -17.35
CA ARG A 120 14.37 3.80 -15.89
C ARG A 120 12.91 3.94 -15.47
N TRP A 121 12.55 3.28 -14.37
CA TRP A 121 11.24 3.44 -13.77
C TRP A 121 11.10 4.80 -13.09
N LEU A 122 9.97 5.47 -13.33
CA LEU A 122 9.56 6.73 -12.74
C LEU A 122 8.19 6.58 -12.10
N LEU A 123 8.06 7.15 -10.90
CA LEU A 123 6.79 7.25 -10.19
C LEU A 123 6.21 8.64 -10.44
N LYS A 124 5.04 8.71 -11.09
CA LYS A 124 4.29 9.95 -11.28
C LYS A 124 2.99 9.91 -10.47
N ILE A 125 2.78 10.88 -9.60
CA ILE A 125 1.51 10.98 -8.84
C ILE A 125 0.39 11.38 -9.81
N GLU A 126 -0.59 10.49 -10.00
CA GLU A 126 -1.76 10.75 -10.86
C GLU A 126 -2.90 11.39 -10.08
N LYS A 127 -3.14 10.94 -8.84
CA LYS A 127 -4.28 11.40 -8.05
C LYS A 127 -3.89 12.55 -7.12
N LYS A 128 -4.49 13.73 -7.31
CA LYS A 128 -4.48 14.81 -6.31
C LYS A 128 -5.83 14.82 -5.59
N PRO A 129 -5.86 14.98 -4.25
CA PRO A 129 -4.78 15.40 -3.37
C PRO A 129 -4.14 14.23 -2.60
N THR A 130 -3.31 13.40 -3.22
CA THR A 130 -2.55 12.40 -2.45
C THR A 130 -1.52 13.12 -1.57
N ASP A 131 -1.57 12.95 -0.25
CA ASP A 131 -0.57 13.43 0.70
C ASP A 131 0.78 12.74 0.41
N ASN A 132 1.72 13.54 -0.08
CA ASN A 132 3.06 13.08 -0.43
C ASN A 132 3.81 12.47 0.77
N SER A 133 3.45 12.88 1.99
CA SER A 133 4.03 12.36 3.23
C SER A 133 3.56 10.92 3.49
N LEU A 134 2.26 10.65 3.35
CA LEU A 134 1.69 9.30 3.46
C LEU A 134 2.27 8.36 2.40
N LEU A 135 2.38 8.86 1.16
CA LEU A 135 2.95 8.12 0.05
C LEU A 135 4.42 7.75 0.34
N LYS A 136 5.24 8.71 0.79
CA LYS A 136 6.64 8.46 1.16
C LYS A 136 6.78 7.47 2.32
N ILE A 137 5.95 7.59 3.36
CA ILE A 137 5.94 6.66 4.50
C ILE A 137 5.62 5.25 4.03
N LEU A 138 4.62 5.08 3.17
CA LEU A 138 4.27 3.76 2.63
C LEU A 138 5.43 3.16 1.82
N VAL A 139 6.05 3.95 0.96
CA VAL A 139 7.21 3.52 0.16
C VAL A 139 8.39 3.12 1.05
N GLN A 140 8.71 3.92 2.08
CA GLN A 140 9.77 3.59 3.04
C GLN A 140 9.49 2.30 3.79
N LYS A 141 8.26 2.10 4.28
CA LYS A 141 7.84 0.85 4.94
C LYS A 141 7.94 -0.34 3.99
N LEU A 142 7.49 -0.20 2.74
CA LEU A 142 7.59 -1.24 1.72
C LEU A 142 9.05 -1.61 1.40
N LEU A 143 9.96 -0.63 1.32
CA LEU A 143 11.37 -0.87 1.04
C LEU A 143 12.09 -1.58 2.18
N SER A 144 11.70 -1.25 3.41
CA SER A 144 12.23 -1.82 4.66
C SER A 144 11.62 -3.18 4.98
N PHE A 145 10.48 -3.49 4.35
CA PHE A 145 9.86 -4.79 4.41
C PHE A 145 10.74 -5.84 3.72
N SER A 146 11.23 -6.78 4.51
CA SER A 146 11.93 -7.95 4.00
C SER A 146 10.89 -9.04 3.75
N PRO A 147 10.57 -9.39 2.49
CA PRO A 147 9.84 -10.62 2.24
C PRO A 147 10.71 -11.76 2.76
N THR A 148 10.28 -12.41 3.84
CA THR A 148 10.95 -13.57 4.42
C THR A 148 11.18 -14.59 3.30
N LYS A 149 12.44 -14.95 3.06
CA LYS A 149 12.86 -15.96 2.08
C LYS A 149 12.22 -17.31 2.35
#